data_AF-A0A1Z9SEI0-F1
#
_entry.id   AF-A0A1Z9SEI0-F1
#
_cell.length_a   1.000
_cell.length_b   1.000
_cell.length_c   1.000
_cell.angle_alpha   90.00
_cell.angle_beta   90.00
_cell.angle_gamma   90.00
#
_symmetry.space_group_name_H-M   'P 1'
#
loop_
_entity.id
_entity.type
_entity.pdbx_description
1 polymer ?
#
loop_
_entity_poly.entity_id
_entity_poly.type
_entity_poly.pdbx_seq_one_letter_code
_entity_poly.pdbx_strand_id
1 'polypeptide(L)'
;MNVYPGHLIFLVSQLKSNYDYNSILISVFIISLFLCYYKVNSPFFFKKYFNLRHIIYLGNKEDFFYRSSLYSFQNIFPLIIYSLIISFFSVFIITDSQNIIIKSINNWSILEQWVTLSFLLLIFFCFRLFLILAIFLLFDFTNKYKQIYLMNFIRVTINISFINMLISYLAYVVFSFDMGFSVFIFMKMLLVISRPVILYNFSIKIISEKPSKIILLIFLADVIPSLLFFDPLFILNFFDDLLNFFY
;
A
#
# COMPACT_ATOMS: atom_id res chain seq x y z
N MET A 1 36.40 20.41 -18.48
CA MET A 1 35.55 21.29 -17.64
C MET A 1 34.90 20.37 -16.61
N ASN A 2 35.55 20.22 -15.44
CA ASN A 2 35.15 19.23 -14.44
C ASN A 2 33.97 19.77 -13.65
N VAL A 3 32.76 19.30 -13.98
CA VAL A 3 31.59 19.52 -13.15
C VAL A 3 31.83 18.75 -11.84
N TYR A 4 32.15 19.49 -10.78
CA TYR A 4 32.27 18.94 -9.43
C TYR A 4 30.96 18.19 -9.08
N PRO A 5 31.01 16.96 -8.53
CA PRO A 5 29.80 16.27 -8.07
C PRO A 5 29.05 17.06 -6.98
N GLY A 6 29.74 17.99 -6.31
CA GLY A 6 29.13 18.97 -5.42
C GLY A 6 28.11 19.89 -6.09
N HIS A 7 28.22 20.17 -7.40
CA HIS A 7 27.28 21.05 -8.10
C HIS A 7 25.91 20.40 -8.32
N LEU A 8 25.87 19.06 -8.52
CA LEU A 8 24.63 18.28 -8.55
C LEU A 8 24.01 18.19 -7.15
N ILE A 9 24.83 17.99 -6.11
CA ILE A 9 24.37 17.98 -4.72
C ILE A 9 23.82 19.35 -4.31
N PHE A 10 24.44 20.44 -4.79
CA PHE A 10 24.03 21.81 -4.51
C PHE A 10 22.76 22.22 -5.27
N LEU A 11 22.56 21.75 -6.52
CA LEU A 11 21.29 21.94 -7.23
C LEU A 11 20.16 21.15 -6.57
N VAL A 12 20.43 19.93 -6.09
CA VAL A 12 19.47 19.11 -5.33
C VAL A 12 19.18 19.71 -3.95
N SER A 13 20.13 20.40 -3.32
CA SER A 13 19.91 21.07 -2.03
C SER A 13 19.20 22.41 -2.19
N GLN A 14 19.44 23.16 -3.28
CA GLN A 14 18.73 24.42 -3.54
C GLN A 14 17.25 24.21 -3.89
N LEU A 15 16.90 23.12 -4.59
CA LEU A 15 15.50 22.72 -4.82
C LEU A 15 14.77 22.29 -3.53
N LYS A 16 15.49 21.95 -2.45
CA LYS A 16 14.92 21.34 -1.24
C LYS A 16 14.68 22.29 -0.05
N SER A 17 14.92 23.59 -0.19
CA SER A 17 14.74 24.54 0.92
C SER A 17 13.28 24.78 1.36
N ASN A 18 12.29 24.21 0.64
CA ASN A 18 10.86 24.31 0.95
C ASN A 18 10.29 23.13 1.75
N TYR A 19 11.08 22.10 2.06
CA TYR A 19 10.59 20.92 2.77
C TYR A 19 10.71 21.07 4.29
N ASP A 20 9.65 20.73 5.03
CA ASP A 20 9.69 20.62 6.49
C ASP A 20 10.52 19.39 6.91
N TYR A 21 11.83 19.61 6.95
CA TYR A 21 12.82 18.58 7.31
C TYR A 21 12.55 17.95 8.68
N ASN A 22 12.01 18.71 9.64
CA ASN A 22 11.69 18.18 10.96
C ASN A 22 10.56 17.16 10.87
N SER A 23 9.49 17.48 10.13
CA SER A 23 8.39 16.56 9.88
C SER A 23 8.82 15.30 9.13
N ILE A 24 9.73 15.43 8.14
CA ILE A 24 10.32 14.28 7.43
C ILE A 24 11.14 13.41 8.39
N LEU A 25 11.99 14.02 9.23
CA LEU A 25 12.86 13.28 10.14
C LEU A 25 12.05 12.52 11.20
N ILE A 26 11.04 13.18 11.78
CA ILE A 26 10.12 12.58 12.75
C ILE A 26 9.35 11.40 12.12
N SER A 27 8.80 11.57 10.92
CA SER A 27 8.04 10.52 10.25
C SER A 27 8.92 9.31 9.87
N VAL A 28 10.12 9.54 9.32
CA VAL A 28 11.09 8.48 9.05
C VAL A 28 11.51 7.77 10.34
N PHE A 29 11.74 8.52 11.43
CA PHE A 29 12.06 7.94 12.73
C PHE A 29 10.94 7.03 13.23
N ILE A 30 9.68 7.49 13.19
CA ILE A 30 8.51 6.68 13.57
C ILE A 30 8.42 5.42 12.70
N ILE A 31 8.48 5.54 11.37
CA ILE A 31 8.43 4.38 10.47
C ILE A 31 9.54 3.38 10.79
N SER A 32 10.75 3.86 11.06
CA SER A 32 11.89 3.01 11.41
C SER A 32 11.69 2.27 12.74
N LEU A 33 11.10 2.93 13.75
CA LEU A 33 10.75 2.30 15.03
C LEU A 33 9.76 1.16 14.83
N PHE A 34 8.69 1.39 14.06
CA PHE A 34 7.72 0.34 13.75
C PHE A 34 8.39 -0.83 13.01
N LEU A 35 9.18 -0.55 11.97
CA LEU A 35 9.90 -1.59 11.23
C LEU A 35 10.84 -2.42 12.12
N CYS A 36 11.62 -1.76 12.98
CA CYS A 36 12.52 -2.42 13.93
C CYS A 36 11.74 -3.26 14.94
N TYR A 37 10.69 -2.70 15.54
CA TYR A 37 9.84 -3.40 16.49
C TYR A 37 9.22 -4.67 15.87
N TYR A 38 8.74 -4.58 14.64
CA TYR A 38 8.16 -5.73 13.94
C TYR A 38 9.20 -6.80 13.62
N LYS A 39 10.38 -6.38 13.15
CA LYS A 39 11.47 -7.28 12.79
C LYS A 39 11.97 -8.07 14.02
N VAL A 40 12.01 -7.43 15.19
CA VAL A 40 12.43 -8.08 16.45
C VAL A 40 11.38 -9.06 16.94
N ASN A 41 10.11 -8.66 16.98
CA ASN A 41 9.04 -9.47 17.57
C ASN A 41 8.50 -10.56 16.63
N SER A 42 8.70 -10.45 15.31
CA SER A 42 8.11 -11.38 14.33
C SER A 42 9.01 -11.55 13.09
N PRO A 43 10.27 -12.01 13.25
CA PRO A 43 11.26 -12.03 12.16
C PRO A 43 10.87 -12.93 10.98
N PHE A 44 10.20 -14.05 11.23
CA PHE A 44 9.72 -14.94 10.18
C PHE A 44 8.63 -14.27 9.31
N PHE A 45 7.63 -13.65 9.95
CA PHE A 45 6.55 -12.93 9.27
C PHE A 45 7.07 -11.68 8.57
N PHE A 46 8.02 -10.96 9.18
CA PHE A 46 8.71 -9.83 8.56
C PHE A 46 9.32 -10.21 7.21
N LYS A 47 10.12 -11.29 7.16
CA LYS A 47 10.72 -11.77 5.90
C LYS A 47 9.65 -12.11 4.88
N LYS A 48 8.56 -12.74 5.30
CA LYS A 48 7.47 -13.16 4.41
C LYS A 48 6.71 -11.98 3.80
N TYR A 49 6.50 -10.90 4.54
CA TYR A 49 5.80 -9.71 4.05
C TYR A 49 6.68 -8.76 3.24
N PHE A 50 7.93 -8.52 3.66
CA PHE A 50 8.78 -7.46 3.09
C PHE A 50 9.88 -7.94 2.15
N ASN A 51 10.15 -9.25 2.06
CA ASN A 51 11.17 -9.76 1.13
C ASN A 51 10.52 -10.21 -0.19
N LEU A 52 10.88 -9.54 -1.28
CA LEU A 52 10.41 -9.82 -2.63
C LEU A 52 10.65 -11.28 -3.06
N ARG A 53 11.74 -11.92 -2.59
CA ARG A 53 12.01 -13.33 -2.90
C ARG A 53 10.88 -14.26 -2.43
N HIS A 54 10.23 -13.95 -1.31
CA HIS A 54 9.13 -14.76 -0.77
C HIS A 54 7.77 -14.50 -1.43
N ILE A 55 7.68 -13.56 -2.38
CA ILE A 55 6.54 -13.42 -3.30
C ILE A 55 6.60 -14.51 -4.37
N ILE A 56 7.79 -14.82 -4.87
CA ILE A 56 7.99 -15.84 -5.92
C ILE A 56 7.69 -17.25 -5.38
N TYR A 57 7.91 -17.48 -4.09
CA TYR A 57 7.61 -18.73 -3.37
C TYR A 57 6.21 -18.79 -2.74
N LEU A 58 5.26 -17.99 -3.22
CA LEU A 58 3.85 -18.11 -2.86
C LEU A 58 3.31 -19.46 -3.41
N GLY A 59 2.83 -20.35 -2.54
CA GLY A 59 2.20 -21.61 -2.99
C GLY A 59 2.43 -22.87 -2.15
N ASN A 60 3.27 -22.85 -1.12
CA ASN A 60 3.40 -24.02 -0.24
C ASN A 60 2.14 -24.20 0.62
N LYS A 61 1.38 -25.29 0.36
CA LYS A 61 0.10 -25.63 1.03
C LYS A 61 0.21 -25.79 2.55
N GLU A 62 1.42 -25.91 3.08
CA GLU A 62 1.74 -26.18 4.49
C GLU A 62 2.67 -25.13 5.12
N ASP A 63 2.58 -23.87 4.67
CA ASP A 63 3.34 -22.81 5.34
C ASP A 63 2.74 -22.51 6.73
N PHE A 64 3.57 -22.56 7.78
CA PHE A 64 3.19 -22.17 9.15
C PHE A 64 2.64 -20.74 9.20
N PHE A 65 3.04 -19.90 8.24
CA PHE A 65 2.48 -18.57 8.01
C PHE A 65 0.95 -18.56 7.97
N TYR A 66 0.34 -19.56 7.32
CA TYR A 66 -1.12 -19.64 7.16
C TYR A 66 -1.84 -20.21 8.37
N ARG A 67 -1.14 -20.57 9.45
CA ARG A 67 -1.77 -20.99 10.72
C ARG A 67 -2.06 -19.80 11.65
N SER A 68 -1.46 -18.64 11.38
CA SER A 68 -1.63 -17.44 12.20
C SER A 68 -3.02 -16.81 12.04
N SER A 69 -3.65 -16.40 13.13
CA SER A 69 -4.93 -15.69 13.07
C SER A 69 -4.75 -14.33 12.37
N LEU A 70 -5.76 -13.91 11.60
CA LEU A 70 -5.73 -12.61 10.91
C LEU A 70 -5.59 -11.43 11.87
N TYR A 71 -6.21 -11.55 13.05
CA TYR A 71 -6.13 -10.55 14.12
C TYR A 71 -4.87 -10.68 14.99
N SER A 72 -3.94 -11.58 14.61
CA SER A 72 -2.67 -11.66 15.34
C SER A 72 -1.83 -10.42 15.07
N PHE A 73 -1.01 -10.05 16.05
CA PHE A 73 -0.01 -9.01 15.92
C PHE A 73 0.83 -9.16 14.62
N GLN A 74 1.17 -10.41 14.26
CA GLN A 74 1.96 -10.74 13.08
C GLN A 74 1.34 -10.28 11.76
N ASN A 75 0.01 -10.16 11.70
CA ASN A 75 -0.72 -9.86 10.46
C ASN A 75 -1.30 -8.45 10.45
N ILE A 76 -1.62 -7.88 11.62
CA ILE A 76 -2.08 -6.49 11.74
C ILE A 76 -0.91 -5.52 11.55
N PHE A 77 0.24 -5.80 12.15
CA PHE A 77 1.35 -4.86 12.18
C PHE A 77 1.94 -4.50 10.79
N PRO A 78 2.05 -5.44 9.83
CA PRO A 78 2.37 -5.11 8.44
C PRO A 78 1.42 -4.09 7.80
N LEU A 79 0.14 -4.09 8.16
CA LEU A 79 -0.86 -3.15 7.63
C LEU A 79 -0.60 -1.73 8.13
N ILE A 80 -0.26 -1.61 9.42
CA ILE A 80 0.11 -0.34 10.03
C ILE A 80 1.35 0.23 9.35
N ILE A 81 2.42 -0.57 9.24
CA ILE A 81 3.65 -0.16 8.55
C ILE A 81 3.36 0.26 7.10
N TYR A 82 2.55 -0.54 6.39
CA TYR A 82 2.15 -0.25 5.02
C TYR A 82 1.44 1.10 4.89
N SER A 83 0.47 1.39 5.77
CA SER A 83 -0.26 2.66 5.76
C SER A 83 0.65 3.87 6.05
N LEU A 84 1.58 3.73 7.00
CA LEU A 84 2.54 4.79 7.34
C LEU A 84 3.50 5.09 6.18
N ILE A 85 3.99 4.06 5.48
CA ILE A 85 4.91 4.26 4.36
C ILE A 85 4.18 4.86 3.16
N ILE A 86 3.00 4.35 2.79
CA ILE A 86 2.25 4.91 1.65
C ILE A 86 1.91 6.36 1.90
N SER A 87 1.34 6.67 3.06
CA SER A 87 0.99 8.05 3.41
C SER A 87 2.21 8.97 3.36
N PHE A 88 3.36 8.51 3.84
CA PHE A 88 4.61 9.27 3.77
C PHE A 88 5.00 9.57 2.33
N PHE A 89 4.98 8.57 1.45
CA PHE A 89 5.27 8.78 0.03
C PHE A 89 4.29 9.74 -0.64
N SER A 90 2.99 9.60 -0.37
CA SER A 90 1.99 10.50 -0.96
C SER A 90 2.09 11.95 -0.45
N VAL A 91 2.47 12.17 0.81
CA VAL A 91 2.50 13.51 1.44
C VAL A 91 3.85 14.20 1.31
N PHE A 92 4.96 13.48 1.14
CA PHE A 92 6.29 14.11 1.12
C PHE A 92 7.04 13.96 -0.20
N ILE A 93 6.67 12.97 -1.03
CA ILE A 93 7.37 12.69 -2.30
C ILE A 93 6.53 13.16 -3.50
N ILE A 94 5.22 13.28 -3.35
CA ILE A 94 4.27 13.64 -4.42
C ILE A 94 3.67 15.06 -4.20
N THR A 95 4.07 15.79 -3.16
CA THR A 95 3.45 17.09 -2.79
C THR A 95 4.08 18.32 -3.43
N ASP A 96 4.98 18.17 -4.41
CA ASP A 96 5.61 19.32 -5.07
C ASP A 96 4.68 20.11 -6.02
N SER A 97 3.37 19.86 -6.02
CA SER A 97 2.39 20.82 -6.51
C SER A 97 1.24 20.99 -5.51
N GLN A 98 1.33 22.06 -4.74
CA GLN A 98 0.29 22.58 -3.86
C GLN A 98 -1.04 22.73 -4.64
N ASN A 99 -2.16 22.34 -3.99
CA ASN A 99 -3.56 22.79 -4.20
C ASN A 99 -4.63 21.86 -4.82
N ILE A 100 -4.34 20.67 -5.36
CA ILE A 100 -5.39 20.01 -6.17
C ILE A 100 -6.22 18.95 -5.42
N ILE A 101 -5.69 18.30 -4.38
CA ILE A 101 -6.32 17.04 -3.92
C ILE A 101 -7.04 17.15 -2.58
N ILE A 102 -6.66 18.09 -1.70
CA ILE A 102 -7.31 18.25 -0.40
C ILE A 102 -7.39 19.73 -0.04
N LYS A 103 -8.47 20.40 -0.48
CA LYS A 103 -8.61 21.84 -0.23
C LYS A 103 -8.89 22.13 1.25
N SER A 104 -9.52 21.19 1.97
CA SER A 104 -9.86 21.35 3.39
C SER A 104 -8.64 21.30 4.32
N ILE A 105 -7.58 20.59 3.93
CA ILE A 105 -6.38 20.35 4.75
C ILE A 105 -5.24 21.35 4.42
N ASN A 106 -5.43 22.28 3.48
CA ASN A 106 -4.33 23.16 3.04
C ASN A 106 -3.71 24.00 4.18
N ASN A 107 -4.44 24.17 5.28
CA ASN A 107 -3.98 24.88 6.49
C ASN A 107 -3.29 24.00 7.53
N TRP A 108 -3.30 22.67 7.39
CA TRP A 108 -2.66 21.77 8.35
C TRP A 108 -1.17 21.63 8.07
N SER A 109 -0.40 21.32 9.11
CA SER A 109 1.01 20.97 8.98
C SER A 109 1.19 19.69 8.16
N ILE A 110 2.36 19.55 7.54
CA ILE A 110 2.69 18.37 6.71
C ILE A 110 2.68 17.09 7.56
N LEU A 111 3.03 17.19 8.86
CA LEU A 111 2.94 16.08 9.80
C LEU A 111 1.49 15.67 10.07
N GLU A 112 0.57 16.62 10.27
CA GLU A 112 -0.86 16.35 10.43
C GLU A 112 -1.46 15.72 9.16
N GLN A 113 -1.10 16.24 7.99
CA GLN A 113 -1.45 15.66 6.68
C GLN A 113 -1.02 14.19 6.58
N TRP A 114 0.23 13.91 6.96
CA TRP A 114 0.76 12.55 6.94
C TRP A 114 0.02 11.61 7.91
N VAL A 115 -0.15 12.03 9.16
CA VAL A 115 -0.81 11.22 10.19
C VAL A 115 -2.25 10.92 9.79
N THR A 116 -3.02 11.92 9.38
CA THR A 116 -4.42 11.74 8.98
C THR A 116 -4.56 10.84 7.76
N LEU A 117 -3.73 11.05 6.74
CA LEU A 117 -3.73 10.18 5.56
C LEU A 117 -3.34 8.73 5.92
N SER A 118 -2.41 8.54 6.86
CA SER A 118 -2.04 7.20 7.32
C SER A 118 -3.22 6.46 7.95
N PHE A 119 -4.01 7.13 8.78
CA PHE A 119 -5.22 6.56 9.39
C PHE A 119 -6.29 6.24 8.35
N LEU A 120 -6.54 7.14 7.40
CA LEU A 120 -7.51 6.91 6.33
C LEU A 120 -7.14 5.70 5.48
N LEU A 121 -5.86 5.58 5.09
CA LEU A 121 -5.37 4.43 4.35
C LEU A 121 -5.51 3.13 5.13
N LEU A 122 -5.29 3.17 6.45
CA LEU A 122 -5.49 2.02 7.32
C LEU A 122 -6.97 1.60 7.37
N ILE A 123 -7.88 2.55 7.62
CA ILE A 123 -9.34 2.31 7.63
C ILE A 123 -9.80 1.72 6.31
N PHE A 124 -9.35 2.31 5.20
CA PHE A 124 -9.66 1.82 3.86
C PHE A 124 -9.20 0.37 3.66
N PHE A 125 -7.98 0.05 4.10
CA PHE A 125 -7.46 -1.31 4.00
C PHE A 125 -8.28 -2.30 4.86
N CYS A 126 -8.64 -1.92 6.09
CA CYS A 126 -9.52 -2.71 6.95
C CYS A 126 -10.89 -2.95 6.31
N PHE A 127 -11.48 -1.92 5.71
CA PHE A 127 -12.74 -2.03 4.98
C PHE A 127 -12.64 -3.01 3.79
N ARG A 128 -11.52 -2.99 3.04
CA ARG A 128 -11.29 -3.99 1.98
C ARG A 128 -11.22 -5.41 2.51
N LEU A 129 -10.56 -5.64 3.64
CA LEU A 129 -10.53 -6.97 4.27
C LEU A 129 -11.93 -7.41 4.71
N PHE A 130 -12.72 -6.49 5.26
CA PHE A 130 -14.11 -6.75 5.62
C PHE A 130 -14.96 -7.16 4.42
N LEU A 131 -14.84 -6.45 3.27
CA LEU A 131 -15.53 -6.83 2.05
C LEU A 131 -15.17 -8.25 1.56
N ILE A 132 -13.89 -8.61 1.60
CA ILE A 132 -13.43 -9.95 1.24
C ILE A 132 -14.06 -11.00 2.17
N LEU A 133 -14.08 -10.75 3.48
CA LEU A 133 -14.71 -11.62 4.46
C LEU A 133 -16.22 -11.77 4.21
N ALA A 134 -16.91 -10.69 3.88
CA ALA A 134 -18.34 -10.72 3.54
C ALA A 134 -18.60 -11.56 2.29
N ILE A 135 -17.76 -11.41 1.25
CA ILE A 135 -17.88 -12.20 0.02
C ILE A 135 -17.61 -13.68 0.27
N PHE A 136 -16.69 -14.01 1.19
CA PHE A 136 -16.47 -15.41 1.59
C PHE A 136 -17.67 -16.09 2.24
N LEU A 137 -18.69 -15.34 2.69
CA LEU A 137 -19.94 -15.93 3.16
C LEU A 137 -20.79 -16.47 2.00
N LEU A 138 -20.58 -15.98 0.78
CA LEU A 138 -21.31 -16.40 -0.43
C LEU A 138 -20.75 -17.69 -1.05
N PHE A 139 -19.61 -18.18 -0.56
CA PHE A 139 -18.93 -19.35 -1.12
C PHE A 139 -18.59 -20.39 -0.04
N ASP A 140 -18.83 -21.65 -0.39
CA ASP A 140 -18.52 -22.83 0.44
C ASP A 140 -17.04 -23.23 0.36
N PHE A 141 -16.13 -22.28 0.54
CA PHE A 141 -14.70 -22.60 0.63
C PHE A 141 -14.32 -23.09 2.03
N THR A 142 -13.32 -23.97 2.10
CA THR A 142 -12.73 -24.38 3.38
C THR A 142 -12.13 -23.19 4.13
N ASN A 143 -12.21 -23.19 5.46
CA ASN A 143 -11.62 -22.14 6.30
C ASN A 143 -10.11 -21.98 6.04
N LYS A 144 -9.40 -23.09 5.79
CA LYS A 144 -7.99 -23.10 5.40
C LYS A 144 -7.76 -22.27 4.14
N TYR A 145 -8.60 -22.40 3.12
CA TYR A 145 -8.46 -21.59 1.91
C TYR A 145 -8.76 -20.11 2.17
N LYS A 146 -9.84 -19.80 2.89
CA LYS A 146 -10.21 -18.40 3.22
C LYS A 146 -9.03 -17.67 3.87
N GLN A 147 -8.35 -18.33 4.82
CA GLN A 147 -7.17 -17.80 5.49
C GLN A 147 -5.97 -17.64 4.53
N ILE A 148 -5.67 -18.66 3.72
CA ILE A 148 -4.58 -18.60 2.74
C ILE A 148 -4.79 -17.46 1.73
N TYR A 149 -6.00 -17.36 1.18
CA TYR A 149 -6.35 -16.32 0.22
C TYR A 149 -6.20 -14.94 0.81
N LEU A 150 -6.75 -14.70 2.01
CA LEU A 150 -6.71 -13.37 2.64
C LEU A 150 -5.28 -12.95 2.99
N MET A 151 -4.46 -13.89 3.48
CA MET A 151 -3.04 -13.63 3.76
C MET A 151 -2.24 -13.33 2.50
N ASN A 152 -2.53 -14.02 1.39
CA ASN A 152 -1.92 -13.76 0.10
C ASN A 152 -2.40 -12.44 -0.50
N PHE A 153 -3.68 -12.11 -0.36
CA PHE A 153 -4.23 -10.82 -0.75
C PHE A 153 -3.49 -9.67 -0.05
N ILE A 154 -3.30 -9.75 1.27
CA ILE A 154 -2.55 -8.74 2.03
C ILE A 154 -1.11 -8.65 1.51
N ARG A 155 -0.40 -9.79 1.42
CA ARG A 155 1.01 -9.79 1.01
C ARG A 155 1.19 -9.23 -0.39
N VAL A 156 0.38 -9.67 -1.35
CA VAL A 156 0.46 -9.23 -2.74
C VAL A 156 0.15 -7.74 -2.82
N THR A 157 -0.88 -7.26 -2.11
CA THR A 157 -1.22 -5.84 -2.09
C THR A 157 -0.09 -4.98 -1.53
N ILE A 158 0.49 -5.36 -0.38
CA ILE A 158 1.61 -4.63 0.22
C ILE A 158 2.78 -4.51 -0.74
N ASN A 159 3.22 -5.64 -1.29
CA ASN A 159 4.43 -5.67 -2.13
C ASN A 159 4.25 -4.96 -3.47
N ILE A 160 3.11 -5.17 -4.13
CA ILE A 160 2.82 -4.54 -5.41
C ILE A 160 2.74 -3.02 -5.26
N SER A 161 2.16 -2.51 -4.17
CA SER A 161 2.15 -1.08 -3.88
C SER A 161 3.56 -0.53 -3.58
N PHE A 162 4.43 -1.27 -2.89
CA PHE A 162 5.83 -0.87 -2.73
C PHE A 162 6.58 -0.78 -4.04
N ILE A 163 6.36 -1.73 -4.95
CA ILE A 163 6.94 -1.69 -6.30
C ILE A 163 6.43 -0.46 -7.05
N ASN A 164 5.12 -0.17 -6.98
CA ASN A 164 4.53 1.01 -7.61
C ASN A 164 5.17 2.31 -7.08
N MET A 165 5.27 2.46 -5.76
CA MET A 165 5.90 3.64 -5.15
C MET A 165 7.37 3.78 -5.57
N LEU A 166 8.13 2.69 -5.59
CA LEU A 166 9.53 2.72 -5.97
C LEU A 166 9.71 3.16 -7.42
N ILE A 167 8.92 2.62 -8.35
CA ILE A 167 8.99 2.99 -9.78
C ILE A 167 8.57 4.44 -9.98
N SER A 168 7.52 4.88 -9.30
CA SER A 168 7.02 6.27 -9.37
C SER A 168 8.03 7.26 -8.82
N TYR A 169 8.69 6.92 -7.72
CA TYR A 169 9.78 7.72 -7.16
C TYR A 169 10.98 7.80 -8.10
N LEU A 170 11.37 6.69 -8.73
CA LEU A 170 12.45 6.71 -9.73
C LEU A 170 12.08 7.61 -10.91
N ALA A 171 10.84 7.55 -11.40
CA ALA A 171 10.35 8.43 -12.45
C ALA A 171 10.36 9.91 -12.02
N TYR A 172 9.95 10.20 -10.79
CA TYR A 172 10.01 11.54 -10.20
C TYR A 172 11.44 12.08 -10.16
N VAL A 173 12.40 11.29 -9.64
CA VAL A 173 13.80 11.71 -9.50
C VAL A 173 14.48 11.93 -10.86
N VAL A 174 14.14 11.12 -11.86
CA VAL A 174 14.80 11.18 -13.18
C VAL A 174 14.20 12.24 -14.08
N PHE A 175 12.88 12.43 -14.04
CA PHE A 175 12.16 13.30 -14.97
C PHE A 175 11.57 14.53 -14.27
N SER A 176 10.36 14.39 -13.75
CA SER A 176 9.60 15.47 -13.14
C SER A 176 8.44 14.90 -12.31
N PHE A 177 7.81 15.77 -11.53
CA PHE A 177 6.59 15.44 -10.79
C PHE A 177 5.48 14.86 -11.67
N ASP A 178 5.12 15.55 -12.76
CA ASP A 178 4.02 15.12 -13.65
C ASP A 178 4.28 13.73 -14.23
N MET A 179 5.54 13.43 -14.54
CA MET A 179 5.94 12.11 -15.00
C MET A 179 5.87 11.07 -13.87
N GLY A 180 6.35 11.38 -12.66
CA GLY A 180 6.24 10.49 -11.50
C GLY A 180 4.80 10.18 -11.12
N PHE A 181 3.92 11.18 -11.16
CA PHE A 181 2.49 11.05 -10.87
C PHE A 181 1.75 10.25 -11.95
N SER A 182 1.99 10.55 -13.23
CA SER A 182 1.40 9.78 -14.33
C SER A 182 1.85 8.32 -14.31
N VAL A 183 3.13 8.06 -14.00
CA VAL A 183 3.66 6.71 -13.77
C VAL A 183 2.97 6.06 -12.58
N PHE A 184 2.76 6.77 -11.47
CA PHE A 184 2.06 6.24 -10.30
C PHE A 184 0.62 5.81 -10.64
N ILE A 185 -0.13 6.64 -11.37
CA ILE A 185 -1.49 6.30 -11.83
C ILE A 185 -1.46 5.10 -12.77
N PHE A 186 -0.58 5.11 -13.77
CA PHE A 186 -0.45 4.04 -14.75
C PHE A 186 -0.11 2.71 -14.08
N MET A 187 0.91 2.71 -13.22
CA MET A 187 1.33 1.54 -12.49
C MET A 187 0.22 1.07 -11.55
N LYS A 188 -0.51 1.98 -10.88
CA LYS A 188 -1.69 1.65 -10.05
C LYS A 188 -2.76 0.88 -10.85
N MET A 189 -3.05 1.28 -12.09
CA MET A 189 -3.95 0.54 -12.99
C MET A 189 -3.41 -0.87 -13.30
N LEU A 190 -2.12 -0.99 -13.56
CA LEU A 190 -1.48 -2.31 -13.72
C LEU A 190 -1.57 -3.16 -12.46
N LEU A 191 -1.60 -2.58 -11.25
CA LEU A 191 -1.79 -3.34 -10.00
C LEU A 191 -3.19 -3.96 -9.93
N VAL A 192 -4.23 -3.25 -10.39
CA VAL A 192 -5.61 -3.78 -10.43
C VAL A 192 -5.71 -5.02 -11.28
N ILE A 193 -4.94 -5.09 -12.37
CA ILE A 193 -4.97 -6.20 -13.30
C ILE A 193 -4.05 -7.33 -12.82
N SER A 194 -2.83 -7.00 -12.37
CA SER A 194 -1.83 -7.99 -11.98
C SER A 194 -2.17 -8.73 -10.68
N ARG A 195 -2.74 -8.07 -9.67
CA ARG A 195 -3.08 -8.71 -8.39
C ARG A 195 -4.10 -9.86 -8.55
N PRO A 196 -5.23 -9.71 -9.26
CA PRO A 196 -6.13 -10.80 -9.59
C PRO A 196 -5.46 -11.99 -10.25
N VAL A 197 -4.58 -11.75 -11.24
CA VAL A 197 -3.85 -12.81 -11.96
C VAL A 197 -2.93 -13.57 -11.02
N ILE A 198 -2.21 -12.85 -10.17
CA ILE A 198 -1.33 -13.42 -9.16
C ILE A 198 -2.13 -14.26 -8.16
N LEU A 199 -3.25 -13.76 -7.65
CA LEU A 199 -4.13 -14.47 -6.72
C LEU A 199 -4.77 -15.72 -7.34
N TYR A 200 -5.13 -15.66 -8.62
CA TYR A 200 -5.68 -16.79 -9.37
C TYR A 200 -4.66 -17.92 -9.49
N ASN A 201 -3.44 -17.59 -9.92
CA ASN A 201 -2.34 -18.54 -10.05
C ASN A 201 -2.03 -19.26 -8.73
N PHE A 202 -2.13 -18.57 -7.59
CA PHE A 202 -1.97 -19.21 -6.28
C PHE A 202 -3.16 -20.07 -5.89
N SER A 203 -4.37 -19.58 -6.13
CA SER A 203 -5.59 -20.30 -5.74
C SER A 203 -5.70 -21.66 -6.44
N ILE A 204 -5.36 -21.74 -7.74
CA ILE A 204 -5.35 -23.02 -8.48
C ILE A 204 -4.27 -23.99 -7.96
N LYS A 205 -3.08 -23.49 -7.59
CA LYS A 205 -2.01 -24.35 -7.07
C LYS A 205 -2.38 -24.97 -5.72
N ILE A 206 -3.22 -24.28 -4.95
CA ILE A 206 -3.51 -24.65 -3.56
C ILE A 206 -4.74 -25.55 -3.45
N ILE A 207 -5.78 -25.33 -4.27
CA ILE A 207 -7.05 -26.06 -4.17
C ILE A 207 -7.38 -26.85 -5.44
N SER A 208 -8.09 -27.97 -5.25
CA SER A 208 -8.84 -28.69 -6.29
C SER A 208 -10.27 -28.16 -6.48
N GLU A 209 -10.50 -26.86 -6.28
CA GLU A 209 -11.81 -26.25 -6.53
C GLU A 209 -11.99 -25.92 -8.01
N LYS A 210 -13.25 -25.79 -8.45
CA LYS A 210 -13.53 -25.43 -9.84
C LYS A 210 -12.93 -24.05 -10.15
N PRO A 211 -12.17 -23.91 -11.25
CA PRO A 211 -11.53 -22.64 -11.61
C PRO A 211 -12.53 -21.50 -11.77
N SER A 212 -13.75 -21.80 -12.25
CA SER A 212 -14.84 -20.81 -12.37
C SER A 212 -15.25 -20.19 -11.04
N LYS A 213 -15.29 -20.96 -9.93
CA LYS A 213 -15.59 -20.42 -8.60
C LYS A 213 -14.48 -19.49 -8.11
N ILE A 214 -13.23 -19.84 -8.37
CA ILE A 214 -12.05 -19.03 -8.01
C ILE A 214 -12.06 -17.71 -8.79
N ILE A 215 -12.36 -17.75 -10.09
CA ILE A 215 -12.49 -16.55 -10.92
C ILE A 215 -13.60 -15.65 -10.38
N LEU A 216 -14.77 -16.22 -10.06
CA LEU A 216 -15.90 -15.45 -9.51
C LEU A 216 -15.52 -14.78 -8.18
N LEU A 217 -14.85 -15.51 -7.28
CA LEU A 217 -14.37 -14.96 -6.02
C LEU A 217 -13.43 -13.78 -6.26
N ILE A 218 -12.41 -13.94 -7.10
CA ILE A 218 -11.42 -12.88 -7.38
C ILE A 218 -12.09 -11.67 -8.02
N PHE A 219 -13.06 -11.90 -8.91
CA PHE A 219 -13.80 -10.83 -9.54
C PHE A 219 -14.59 -10.01 -8.51
N LEU A 220 -15.36 -10.67 -7.64
CA LEU A 220 -16.17 -10.01 -6.62
C LEU A 220 -15.33 -9.40 -5.50
N ALA A 221 -14.29 -10.09 -5.04
CA ALA A 221 -13.52 -9.73 -3.84
C ALA A 221 -12.35 -8.80 -4.12
N ASP A 222 -11.81 -8.81 -5.34
CA ASP A 222 -10.69 -7.98 -5.72
C ASP A 222 -11.06 -7.00 -6.82
N VAL A 223 -11.44 -7.47 -8.01
CA VAL A 223 -11.62 -6.61 -9.20
C VAL A 223 -12.69 -5.53 -8.98
N ILE A 224 -13.90 -5.91 -8.58
CA ILE A 224 -15.00 -4.95 -8.37
C ILE A 224 -14.65 -3.92 -7.28
N PRO A 225 -14.25 -4.30 -6.05
CA PRO A 225 -13.87 -3.34 -5.02
C PRO A 225 -12.69 -2.47 -5.45
N SER A 226 -11.75 -3.02 -6.22
CA SER A 226 -10.66 -2.22 -6.78
C SER A 226 -11.22 -1.12 -7.66
N LEU A 227 -12.07 -1.45 -8.63
CA LEU A 227 -12.64 -0.50 -9.60
C LEU A 227 -13.61 0.51 -8.97
N LEU A 228 -14.41 0.09 -7.99
CA LEU A 228 -15.38 0.97 -7.32
C LEU A 228 -14.72 1.94 -6.35
N PHE A 229 -13.75 1.47 -5.57
CA PHE A 229 -13.03 2.30 -4.61
C PHE A 229 -11.69 2.77 -5.18
N PHE A 230 -11.66 3.01 -6.49
CA PHE A 230 -10.42 3.10 -7.25
C PHE A 230 -9.68 4.43 -7.10
N ASP A 231 -9.70 5.09 -5.95
CA ASP A 231 -8.76 6.18 -5.77
C ASP A 231 -8.50 6.59 -4.32
N PRO A 232 -7.22 6.71 -3.90
CA PRO A 232 -6.86 7.62 -2.84
C PRO A 232 -7.45 9.00 -3.09
N LEU A 233 -7.55 9.48 -4.35
CA LEU A 233 -8.25 10.72 -4.70
C LEU A 233 -9.75 10.70 -4.36
N PHE A 234 -10.43 9.56 -4.45
CA PHE A 234 -11.83 9.41 -4.07
C PHE A 234 -11.95 9.38 -2.55
N ILE A 235 -11.02 8.73 -1.85
CA ILE A 235 -10.92 8.79 -0.39
C ILE A 235 -10.66 10.22 0.07
N LEU A 236 -9.82 10.97 -0.65
CA LEU A 236 -9.45 12.35 -0.36
C LEU A 236 -10.57 13.33 -0.71
N ASN A 237 -11.28 13.14 -1.83
CA ASN A 237 -12.49 13.90 -2.17
C ASN A 237 -13.63 13.60 -1.18
N PHE A 238 -13.84 12.32 -0.84
CA PHE A 238 -14.79 11.92 0.20
C PHE A 238 -14.40 12.49 1.57
N PHE A 239 -13.10 12.67 1.84
CA PHE A 239 -12.61 13.30 3.04
C PHE A 239 -12.85 14.82 3.04
N ASP A 240 -12.59 15.51 1.93
CA ASP A 240 -12.95 16.91 1.73
C ASP A 240 -14.46 17.12 1.94
N ASP A 241 -15.29 16.24 1.37
CA ASP A 241 -16.75 16.26 1.54
C ASP A 241 -17.19 15.97 2.98
N LEU A 242 -16.56 15.00 3.65
CA LEU A 242 -16.83 14.70 5.07
C LEU A 242 -16.45 15.86 5.98
N LEU A 243 -15.28 16.46 5.79
CA LEU A 243 -14.85 17.59 6.61
C LEU A 243 -15.73 18.83 6.38
N ASN A 244 -16.10 19.11 5.13
CA ASN A 244 -17.04 20.18 4.80
C ASN A 244 -18.45 19.94 5.35
N PHE A 245 -18.80 18.69 5.71
CA PHE A 245 -20.07 18.40 6.39
C PHE A 245 -20.02 18.72 7.89
N PHE A 246 -18.83 18.68 8.51
CA PHE A 246 -18.65 18.95 9.95
C PHE A 246 -18.28 20.41 10.26
N TYR A 247 -17.92 21.21 9.26
CA TYR A 247 -17.63 22.65 9.34
C TYR A 247 -18.72 23.47 8.66
#